data_AF-A0A957M2H1-F1
#
_entry.id   AF-A0A957M2H1-F1
#
_cell.length_a   1.000
_cell.length_b   1.000
_cell.length_c   1.000
_cell.angle_alpha   90.00
_cell.angle_beta   90.00
_cell.angle_gamma   90.00
#
_symmetry.space_group_name_H-M   'P 1'
#
loop_
_entity.id
_entity.type
_entity.pdbx_description
1 polymer ?
#
loop_
_entity_poly.entity_id
_entity_poly.type
_entity_poly.pdbx_seq_one_letter_code
_entity_poly.pdbx_strand_id
1 'polypeptide(L)'
;MAKKEFRSPEQASADPAAIPLLERAEAMGVSTAFSRADSMPPCPIGSRGMCCSMCLMGPCRLTKDGQVGVCGATLETITARIFARHVAAGSAAHSDHGRDLAFTLRAAAKGEAKG
;
A
#
# COMPACT_ATOMS: atom_id res chain seq x y z
N MET A 1 19.48 -16.69 14.33
CA MET A 1 18.36 -16.13 13.55
C MET A 1 18.06 -17.11 12.44
N ALA A 2 16.82 -17.59 12.30
CA ALA A 2 16.48 -18.53 11.23
C ALA A 2 16.75 -17.85 9.87
N LYS A 3 17.48 -18.52 8.98
CA LYS A 3 17.63 -18.07 7.59
C LYS A 3 16.23 -18.03 6.99
N LYS A 4 15.71 -16.83 6.71
CA LYS A 4 14.44 -16.68 6.02
C LYS A 4 14.66 -17.08 4.58
N GLU A 5 14.01 -18.17 4.16
CA GLU A 5 14.06 -18.65 2.79
C GLU A 5 13.27 -17.67 1.91
N PHE A 6 13.91 -17.13 0.87
CA PHE A 6 13.23 -16.33 -0.15
C PHE A 6 12.35 -17.26 -0.97
N ARG A 7 11.20 -16.77 -1.45
CA ARG A 7 10.33 -17.60 -2.29
C ARG A 7 10.99 -17.85 -3.64
N SER A 8 10.82 -19.04 -4.20
CA SER A 8 11.24 -19.33 -5.57
C SER A 8 10.39 -18.54 -6.59
N PRO A 9 10.85 -18.35 -7.84
CA PRO A 9 10.06 -17.77 -8.92
C PRO A 9 8.68 -18.42 -9.12
N GLU A 10 8.57 -19.73 -8.99
CA GLU A 10 7.32 -20.49 -9.12
C GLU A 10 6.38 -20.27 -7.92
N GLN A 11 6.94 -19.99 -6.74
CA GLN A 11 6.15 -19.59 -5.57
C GLN A 11 5.71 -18.13 -5.66
N ALA A 12 6.43 -17.29 -6.39
CA ALA A 12 6.11 -15.89 -6.59
C ALA A 12 4.97 -15.66 -7.60
N SER A 13 4.89 -16.48 -8.66
CA SER A 13 3.86 -16.33 -9.68
C SER A 13 3.43 -17.67 -10.28
N ALA A 14 2.12 -17.82 -10.50
CA ALA A 14 1.56 -18.91 -11.29
C ALA A 14 1.59 -18.64 -12.81
N ASP A 15 1.94 -17.41 -13.23
CA ASP A 15 2.02 -17.04 -14.64
C ASP A 15 3.32 -17.58 -15.26
N PRO A 16 3.24 -18.48 -16.28
CA PRO A 16 4.41 -19.04 -16.94
C PRO A 16 5.28 -18.00 -17.65
N ALA A 17 4.74 -16.82 -18.01
CA ALA A 17 5.53 -15.74 -18.60
C ALA A 17 6.34 -14.97 -17.54
N ALA A 18 5.84 -14.90 -16.30
CA ALA A 18 6.50 -14.17 -15.22
C ALA A 18 7.67 -14.95 -14.62
N ILE A 19 7.55 -16.28 -14.49
CA ILE A 19 8.57 -17.16 -13.88
C ILE A 19 9.97 -16.96 -14.49
N PRO A 20 10.19 -17.07 -15.82
CA PRO A 20 11.53 -16.91 -16.40
C PRO A 20 12.08 -15.49 -16.25
N LEU A 21 11.21 -14.47 -16.16
CA LEU A 21 11.64 -13.10 -15.90
C LEU A 21 12.10 -12.91 -14.44
N LEU A 22 11.44 -13.60 -13.50
CA LEU A 22 11.83 -13.59 -12.09
C LEU A 22 13.15 -14.34 -11.86
N GLU A 23 13.34 -15.50 -12.51
CA GLU A 23 14.63 -16.22 -12.53
C GLU A 23 15.75 -15.35 -13.09
N ARG A 24 15.49 -14.66 -14.21
CA ARG A 24 16.46 -13.77 -14.83
C ARG A 24 16.79 -12.59 -13.92
N ALA A 25 15.80 -12.00 -13.27
CA ALA A 25 16.00 -10.92 -12.32
C ALA A 25 16.86 -11.37 -11.13
N GLU A 26 16.63 -12.56 -10.60
CA GLU A 26 17.45 -13.16 -9.53
C GLU A 26 18.89 -13.38 -9.98
N ALA A 27 19.10 -13.99 -11.15
CA ALA A 27 20.44 -14.23 -11.71
C ALA A 27 21.23 -12.93 -11.96
N MET A 28 20.53 -11.84 -12.24
CA MET A 28 21.12 -10.51 -12.43
C MET A 28 21.25 -9.70 -11.13
N GLY A 29 20.78 -10.23 -9.99
CA GLY A 29 20.74 -9.49 -8.72
C GLY A 29 19.79 -8.29 -8.72
N VAL A 30 18.78 -8.28 -9.61
CA VAL A 30 17.81 -7.19 -9.74
C VAL A 30 16.65 -7.40 -8.77
N SER A 31 16.38 -6.39 -7.93
CA SER A 31 15.27 -6.45 -6.98
C SER A 31 13.90 -6.35 -7.67
N THR A 32 12.99 -7.24 -7.29
CA THR A 32 11.59 -7.25 -7.72
C THR A 32 10.66 -6.92 -6.56
N ALA A 33 9.37 -6.73 -6.83
CA ALA A 33 8.37 -6.55 -5.77
C ALA A 33 8.34 -7.75 -4.80
N PHE A 34 8.50 -8.97 -5.32
CA PHE A 34 8.54 -10.20 -4.51
C PHE A 34 9.76 -10.24 -3.61
N SER A 35 10.96 -9.95 -4.13
CA SER A 35 12.18 -9.97 -3.32
C SER A 35 12.16 -8.90 -2.23
N ARG A 36 11.57 -7.73 -2.50
CA ARG A 36 11.35 -6.70 -1.46
C ARG A 36 10.38 -7.16 -0.38
N ALA A 37 9.26 -7.78 -0.77
CA ALA A 37 8.28 -8.30 0.18
C ALA A 37 8.88 -9.40 1.10
N ASP A 38 9.75 -10.26 0.55
CA ASP A 38 10.46 -11.25 1.35
C ASP A 38 11.47 -10.62 2.30
N SER A 39 12.20 -9.60 1.85
CA SER A 39 13.19 -8.91 2.68
C SER A 39 12.57 -8.03 3.78
N MET A 40 11.33 -7.57 3.61
CA MET A 40 10.69 -6.59 4.48
C MET A 40 9.34 -7.11 5.01
N PRO A 41 9.34 -7.95 6.07
CA PRO A 41 8.09 -8.40 6.67
C PRO A 41 7.29 -7.20 7.23
N PRO A 42 5.95 -7.21 7.11
CA PRO A 42 5.12 -6.15 7.65
C PRO A 42 5.30 -5.97 9.16
N CYS A 43 5.32 -4.73 9.63
CA CYS A 43 5.32 -4.42 11.06
C CYS A 43 4.04 -4.97 11.72
N PRO A 44 4.11 -5.80 12.77
CA PRO A 44 2.94 -6.47 13.35
C PRO A 44 1.93 -5.52 14.01
N ILE A 45 2.35 -4.29 14.32
CA ILE A 45 1.50 -3.24 14.88
C ILE A 45 0.76 -2.51 13.75
N GLY A 46 1.51 -2.08 12.73
CA GLY A 46 0.97 -1.35 11.59
C GLY A 46 0.04 -2.21 10.72
N SER A 47 0.41 -3.47 10.48
CA SER A 47 -0.38 -4.41 9.68
C SER A 47 -1.76 -4.71 10.26
N ARG A 48 -1.93 -4.50 11.58
CA ARG A 48 -3.21 -4.66 12.29
C ARG A 48 -3.93 -3.34 12.53
N GLY A 49 -3.43 -2.22 11.99
CA GLY A 49 -4.04 -0.89 12.19
C GLY A 49 -3.85 -0.29 13.59
N MET A 50 -2.93 -0.83 14.40
CA MET A 50 -2.77 -0.47 15.81
C MET A 50 -1.78 0.71 16.05
N CYS A 51 -1.35 1.39 14.99
CA CYS A 51 -0.39 2.49 15.03
C CYS A 51 -0.98 3.76 14.41
N CYS A 52 -1.16 4.81 15.21
CA CYS A 52 -1.70 6.10 14.76
C CYS A 52 -0.60 7.16 14.62
N SER A 53 -0.51 7.79 13.45
CA SER A 53 0.43 8.88 13.15
C SER A 53 -0.27 10.13 12.60
N MET A 54 -1.53 10.37 13.01
CA MET A 54 -2.34 11.47 12.47
C MET A 54 -1.95 12.86 12.99
N CYS A 55 -1.15 12.94 14.05
CA CYS A 55 -0.67 14.18 14.65
C CYS A 55 0.76 14.01 15.18
N LEU A 56 1.38 15.12 15.58
CA LEU A 56 2.75 15.17 16.09
C LEU A 56 2.89 14.82 17.58
N MET A 57 1.78 14.57 18.30
CA MET A 57 1.85 14.04 19.67
C MET A 57 2.13 12.52 19.69
N GLY A 58 1.86 11.83 18.57
CA GLY A 58 2.20 10.42 18.37
C GLY A 58 3.63 10.22 17.85
N PRO A 59 3.95 9.06 17.25
CA PRO A 59 3.04 7.97 16.91
C PRO A 59 2.56 7.19 18.14
N CYS A 60 1.24 6.96 18.24
CA CYS A 60 0.66 6.13 19.30
C CYS A 60 0.61 4.67 18.85
N ARG A 61 1.04 3.73 19.69
CA ARG A 61 0.99 2.28 19.45
C ARG A 61 0.15 1.61 20.53
N LEU A 62 -0.96 0.97 20.14
CA LEU A 62 -1.91 0.34 21.06
C LEU A 62 -1.75 -1.17 20.95
N THR A 63 -0.94 -1.76 21.82
CA THR A 63 -0.57 -3.19 21.77
C THR A 63 -1.22 -4.04 22.86
N LYS A 64 -1.90 -3.41 23.82
CA LYS A 64 -2.59 -4.06 24.94
C LYS A 64 -4.02 -3.56 25.01
N ASP A 65 -4.91 -4.40 25.56
CA ASP A 65 -6.30 -4.05 25.76
C ASP A 65 -6.45 -2.86 26.71
N GLY A 66 -7.44 -2.00 26.42
CA GLY A 66 -7.72 -0.79 27.20
C GLY A 66 -6.74 0.37 26.97
N GLN A 67 -5.70 0.22 26.14
CA GLN A 67 -4.83 1.34 25.79
C GLN A 67 -5.56 2.38 24.92
N VAL A 68 -5.21 3.64 25.13
CA VAL A 68 -5.64 4.77 24.31
C VAL A 68 -4.43 5.54 23.81
N GLY A 69 -4.60 6.26 22.70
CA GLY A 69 -3.61 7.24 22.23
C GLY A 69 -3.50 8.43 23.19
N VAL A 70 -2.50 9.30 22.97
CA VAL A 70 -2.28 10.52 23.78
C VAL A 70 -3.53 11.40 23.86
N CYS A 71 -4.34 11.43 22.79
CA CYS A 71 -5.60 12.18 22.75
C CYS A 71 -6.82 11.43 23.32
N GLY A 72 -6.65 10.26 23.93
CA GLY A 72 -7.74 9.42 24.45
C GLY A 72 -8.40 8.50 23.42
N ALA A 73 -7.92 8.47 22.18
CA ALA A 73 -8.49 7.61 21.15
C ALA A 73 -8.24 6.11 21.39
N THR A 74 -9.32 5.30 21.33
CA THR A 74 -9.25 3.85 21.44
C THR A 74 -8.69 3.17 20.18
N LEU A 75 -8.42 1.87 20.27
CA LEU A 75 -7.94 1.06 19.15
C LEU A 75 -8.93 1.01 17.99
N GLU A 76 -10.23 0.87 18.29
CA GLU A 76 -11.32 0.85 17.31
C GLU A 76 -11.37 2.18 16.56
N THR A 77 -11.28 3.29 17.31
CA THR A 77 -11.30 4.64 16.75
C THR A 77 -10.08 4.88 15.85
N ILE A 78 -8.89 4.39 16.23
CA ILE A 78 -7.67 4.50 15.42
C ILE A 78 -7.80 3.66 14.14
N THR A 79 -8.19 2.40 14.27
CA THR A 79 -8.31 1.45 13.15
C THR A 79 -9.35 1.93 12.13
N ALA A 80 -10.51 2.39 12.60
CA ALA A 80 -11.55 2.97 11.74
C ALA A 80 -11.06 4.19 10.95
N ARG A 81 -10.33 5.11 11.60
CA ARG A 81 -9.81 6.30 10.92
C ARG A 81 -8.70 5.97 9.90
N ILE A 82 -7.85 4.99 10.18
CA ILE A 82 -6.84 4.51 9.23
C ILE A 82 -7.54 3.90 8.01
N PHE A 83 -8.53 3.03 8.24
CA PHE A 83 -9.33 2.43 7.16
C PHE A 83 -10.05 3.50 6.32
N ALA A 84 -10.70 4.47 6.96
CA ALA A 84 -11.37 5.57 6.27
C ALA A 84 -10.41 6.38 5.38
N ARG A 85 -9.16 6.59 5.80
CA ARG A 85 -8.15 7.25 4.97
C ARG A 85 -7.71 6.40 3.77
N HIS A 86 -7.60 5.08 3.92
CA HIS A 86 -7.33 4.19 2.78
C HIS A 86 -8.45 4.24 1.75
N VAL A 87 -9.71 4.20 2.21
CA VAL A 87 -10.88 4.36 1.33
C VAL A 87 -10.85 5.72 0.63
N ALA A 88 -10.63 6.81 1.38
CA ALA A 88 -10.56 8.15 0.82
C ALA A 88 -9.47 8.29 -0.25
N ALA A 89 -8.29 7.70 -0.04
CA ALA A 89 -7.21 7.71 -1.02
C ALA A 89 -7.58 6.97 -2.33
N GLY A 90 -8.19 5.78 -2.22
CA GLY A 90 -8.66 5.03 -3.39
C GLY A 90 -9.79 5.75 -4.14
N SER A 91 -10.76 6.30 -3.41
CA SER A 91 -11.84 7.11 -3.98
C SER A 91 -11.30 8.36 -4.67
N ALA A 92 -10.30 9.04 -4.09
CA ALA A 92 -9.67 10.20 -4.70
C ALA A 92 -8.96 9.84 -6.02
N ALA A 93 -8.26 8.70 -6.08
CA ALA A 93 -7.61 8.24 -7.31
C ALA A 93 -8.61 8.04 -8.46
N HIS A 94 -9.74 7.37 -8.21
CA HIS A 94 -10.78 7.20 -9.22
C HIS A 94 -11.50 8.50 -9.57
N SER A 95 -11.72 9.36 -8.57
CA SER A 95 -12.32 10.68 -8.80
C SER A 95 -11.45 11.54 -9.73
N ASP A 96 -10.13 11.50 -9.55
CA ASP A 96 -9.22 12.30 -10.36
C ASP A 96 -9.05 11.74 -11.78
N HIS A 97 -8.94 10.41 -11.90
CA HIS A 97 -8.97 9.74 -13.20
C HIS A 97 -10.23 10.12 -14.00
N GLY A 98 -11.41 10.09 -13.36
CA GLY A 98 -12.66 10.51 -14.01
C GLY A 98 -12.68 12.00 -14.37
N ARG A 99 -12.08 12.86 -13.53
CA ARG A 99 -11.96 14.29 -13.77
C ARG A 99 -11.08 14.60 -14.99
N ASP A 100 -9.97 13.87 -15.17
CA ASP A 100 -9.10 14.01 -16.33
C ASP A 100 -9.84 13.68 -17.63
N LEU A 101 -10.65 12.62 -17.64
CA LEU A 101 -11.50 12.27 -18.78
C LEU A 101 -12.55 13.36 -19.05
N ALA A 102 -13.19 13.89 -18.01
CA ALA A 102 -14.16 14.97 -18.17
C ALA A 102 -13.53 16.25 -18.75
N PHE A 103 -12.32 16.61 -18.32
CA PHE A 103 -11.58 17.74 -18.88
C PHE A 103 -11.13 17.49 -20.32
N THR A 104 -10.71 16.27 -20.64
CA THR A 104 -10.35 15.88 -22.01
C THR A 104 -11.56 16.01 -22.94
N LEU A 105 -12.72 15.49 -22.53
CA LEU A 105 -13.96 15.61 -23.30
C LEU A 105 -14.37 17.07 -23.48
N ARG A 106 -14.25 17.89 -22.42
CA ARG A 106 -14.54 19.33 -22.50
C ARG A 106 -13.61 20.04 -23.47
N ALA A 107 -12.30 19.73 -23.45
CA ALA A 107 -11.34 20.32 -24.36
C ALA A 107 -11.62 19.93 -25.81
N ALA A 108 -11.97 18.66 -26.07
CA ALA A 108 -12.40 18.21 -27.39
C ALA A 108 -13.64 18.96 -27.88
N ALA A 109 -14.66 19.10 -27.03
CA ALA A 109 -15.89 19.84 -27.35
C ALA A 109 -15.65 21.33 -27.66
N LYS A 110 -14.57 21.93 -27.13
CA LYS A 110 -14.17 23.32 -27.39
C LYS A 110 -13.20 23.49 -28.56
N GLY A 111 -12.75 22.40 -29.17
CA GLY A 111 -11.66 22.45 -30.17
C GLY A 111 -10.28 22.79 -29.57
N GLU A 112 -10.13 22.61 -28.25
CA GLU A 112 -8.87 22.86 -27.52
C GLU A 112 -8.01 21.58 -27.38
N ALA A 113 -8.56 20.40 -27.69
CA ALA A 113 -7.80 19.14 -27.72
C ALA A 113 -7.11 18.96 -29.07
N LYS A 114 -5.78 18.79 -29.05
CA LYS A 114 -5.00 18.43 -30.25
C LYS A 114 -5.18 16.93 -30.51
N GLY A 115 -5.66 16.59 -31.71
CA GLY A 115 -5.72 15.21 -32.21
C GLY A 115 -4.37 14.68 -32.65
#